data_AF-H3R873-F1
#
_entry.id   AF-H3R873-F1
#
_cell.length_a   1.000
_cell.length_b   1.000
_cell.length_c   1.000
_cell.angle_alpha   90.00
_cell.angle_beta   90.00
_cell.angle_gamma   90.00
#
_symmetry.space_group_name_H-M   'P 1'
#
loop_
_entity.id
_entity.type
_entity.pdbx_description
1 polymer ?
#
loop_
_entity_poly.entity_id
_entity_poly.type
_entity_poly.pdbx_seq_one_letter_code
_entity_poly.pdbx_strand_id
1 'polypeptide(L)' 'MARGNAELVISTLEDGEGTARHVASKGDWIIKGVKGEHYPCKPEIFDETYEPVTDEVKS' A
#
# COMPACT_ATOMS: atom_id res chain seq x y z
N MET A 1 -3.24 20.86 -21.24
CA MET A 1 -2.17 20.22 -20.46
C MET A 1 -2.64 18.82 -20.09
N ALA A 2 -2.12 17.79 -20.75
CA ALA A 2 -2.45 16.41 -20.41
C ALA A 2 -1.77 16.10 -19.06
N ARG A 3 -2.58 15.90 -18.01
CA ARG A 3 -2.08 15.35 -16.74
C ARG A 3 -1.76 13.89 -17.02
N GLY A 4 -0.47 13.55 -17.14
CA GLY A 4 -0.07 12.15 -17.24
C GLY A 4 -0.44 11.44 -15.94
N ASN A 5 -1.33 10.45 -16.02
CA ASN A 5 -1.55 9.53 -14.92
C ASN A 5 -0.31 8.65 -14.82
N ALA A 6 0.57 8.96 -13.88
CA ALA A 6 1.71 8.11 -13.54
C ALA A 6 1.19 6.99 -12.63
N GLU A 7 1.04 5.80 -13.20
CA GLU A 7 0.67 4.57 -12.49
C GLU A 7 1.93 3.71 -12.31
N LEU A 8 2.21 3.28 -11.08
CA LEU A 8 3.27 2.33 -10.78
C LEU A 8 2.65 0.95 -10.56
N VAL A 9 3.04 -0.03 -11.37
CA VAL A 9 2.72 -1.45 -11.16
C VAL A 9 3.76 -2.02 -10.22
N ILE A 10 3.32 -2.57 -9.09
CA ILE A 10 4.17 -3.21 -8.10
C ILE A 10 3.92 -4.72 -8.17
N SER A 11 4.96 -5.50 -8.43
CA SER A 11 4.90 -6.96 -8.36
C SER A 11 4.99 -7.43 -6.91
N THR A 12 4.04 -8.25 -6.47
CA THR A 12 3.99 -8.83 -5.11
C THR A 12 4.19 -10.34 -5.13
N LEU A 13 4.50 -10.94 -3.99
CA LEU A 13 4.64 -12.40 -3.85
C LEU A 13 3.32 -13.16 -3.96
N GLU A 14 2.17 -12.46 -3.99
CA GLU A 14 0.83 -13.03 -4.10
C GLU A 14 0.30 -13.07 -5.55
N ASP A 15 1.07 -12.52 -6.49
CA ASP A 15 0.73 -12.47 -7.92
C ASP A 15 0.96 -13.84 -8.59
N GLY A 16 0.18 -14.87 -8.25
CA GLY A 16 0.21 -16.18 -8.92
C GLY A 16 -0.05 -16.10 -10.44
N GLU A 17 -0.56 -17.17 -11.09
CA GLU A 17 -0.90 -17.16 -12.54
C GLU A 17 -2.06 -16.20 -12.94
N GLY A 18 -2.43 -15.25 -12.07
CA GLY A 18 -3.40 -14.18 -12.32
C GLY A 18 -2.82 -12.82 -11.93
N THR A 19 -2.96 -11.85 -12.84
CA THR A 19 -2.49 -10.46 -12.73
C THR A 19 -3.29 -9.67 -11.69
N ALA A 20 -3.03 -9.89 -10.41
CA ALA A 20 -3.34 -8.88 -9.40
C ALA A 20 -2.40 -7.68 -9.65
N ARG A 21 -2.86 -6.70 -10.44
CA ARG A 21 -2.10 -5.45 -10.61
C ARG A 21 -2.27 -4.62 -9.35
N HIS A 22 -1.30 -4.70 -8.47
CA HIS A 22 -1.14 -3.74 -7.39
C HIS A 22 -0.67 -2.41 -8.01
N VAL A 23 -1.62 -1.48 -8.21
CA VAL A 23 -1.37 -0.17 -8.83
C VAL A 23 -1.36 0.90 -7.74
N ALA A 24 -0.29 1.69 -7.70
CA ALA A 24 -0.26 2.93 -6.95
C ALA A 24 -0.45 4.12 -7.89
N SER A 25 -1.34 5.03 -7.51
CA SER A 25 -1.47 6.36 -8.08
C SER A 25 -0.71 7.39 -7.24
N LYS A 26 -0.46 8.57 -7.82
CA LYS A 26 0.12 9.68 -7.07
C LYS A 26 -0.73 9.99 -5.83
N GLY A 27 -0.11 9.91 -4.65
CA GLY A 27 -0.75 10.16 -3.36
C GLY A 27 -1.06 8.88 -2.57
N ASP A 28 -1.06 7.72 -3.22
CA ASP A 28 -1.09 6.44 -2.50
C ASP A 28 0.27 6.21 -1.80
N TRP A 29 0.23 5.54 -0.65
CA TRP A 29 1.41 5.13 0.08
C TRP A 29 1.95 3.81 -0.46
N ILE A 30 3.27 3.63 -0.40
CA ILE A 30 3.92 2.34 -0.64
C ILE A 30 4.42 1.80 0.69
N ILE A 31 3.78 0.77 1.20
CA ILE A 31 4.14 0.11 2.46
C ILE A 31 5.14 -1.00 2.17
N LYS A 32 6.25 -1.02 2.92
CA LYS A 32 7.27 -2.08 2.84
C LYS A 32 6.96 -3.20 3.83
N GLY A 33 6.74 -4.40 3.32
CA GLY A 33 6.55 -5.62 4.10
C GLY A 33 7.83 -6.11 4.76
N VAL A 34 7.68 -6.99 5.74
CA VAL A 34 8.79 -7.51 6.56
C VAL A 34 9.84 -8.30 5.77
N LYS A 35 9.48 -8.91 4.63
CA LYS A 35 10.42 -9.60 3.74
C LYS A 35 10.83 -8.76 2.53
N GLY A 36 10.51 -7.47 2.54
CA GLY A 36 10.85 -6.53 1.46
C GLY A 36 9.82 -6.45 0.33
N GLU A 37 8.63 -7.02 0.53
CA GLU A 37 7.49 -6.81 -0.37
C GLU A 37 7.06 -5.34 -0.36
N HIS A 38 6.39 -4.90 -1.43
CA HIS A 38 5.85 -3.54 -1.51
C HIS A 38 4.36 -3.63 -1.81
N TYR A 39 3.55 -2.89 -1.07
CA TYR A 39 2.10 -2.87 -1.22
C TYR A 39 1.60 -1.43 -1.38
N PRO A 40 0.78 -1.13 -2.41
CA PRO A 40 0.09 0.15 -2.49
C PRO A 40 -1.00 0.22 -1.42
N CYS A 41 -1.14 1.36 -0.77
CA CYS A 41 -2.16 1.59 0.25
C CYS A 41 -2.74 2.99 0.12
N LYS A 42 -4.07 3.10 0.17
CA LYS A 42 -4.74 4.41 0.21
C LYS A 42 -4.66 4.96 1.64
N PRO A 43 -4.16 6.19 1.85
CA PRO A 43 -4.02 6.75 3.19
C PRO A 43 -5.35 6.76 3.97
N GLU A 44 -6.45 7.12 3.29
CA GLU A 44 -7.79 7.14 3.89
C GLU A 44 -8.26 5.75 4.36
N ILE A 45 -7.90 4.69 3.62
CA ILE A 45 -8.23 3.31 4.00
C ILE A 45 -7.35 2.86 5.16
N PHE A 46 -6.06 3.22 5.16
CA PHE A 46 -5.16 2.92 6.27
C PHE A 46 -5.68 3.51 7.59
N ASP A 47 -6.08 4.78 7.58
CA ASP A 47 -6.60 5.49 8.76
C ASP A 47 -7.95 4.91 9.25
N GLU A 48 -8.79 4.39 8.35
CA GLU A 48 -10.07 3.78 8.72
C GLU A 48 -9.91 2.38 9.32
N THR A 49 -8.88 1.63 8.92
CA THR A 49 -8.72 0.21 9.30
C THR A 49 -7.70 -0.06 10.40
N TYR A 50 -6.83 0.91 10.72
CA TYR A 50 -5.77 0.75 11.73
C TYR A 50 -5.86 1.84 12.80
N GLU A 51 -5.85 1.45 14.07
CA GLU A 51 -5.68 2.38 15.18
C GLU A 51 -4.19 2.66 15.47
N PRO A 52 -3.83 3.90 15.83
CA PRO A 52 -2.50 4.21 16.30
C PRO A 52 -2.13 3.38 17.52
N VAL A 53 -0.91 2.84 17.52
CA VAL A 53 -0.36 2.20 18.72
C VAL A 53 -0.07 3.28 19.75
N THR A 54 -0.78 3.23 20.88
CA THR A 54 -0.52 4.08 22.05
C THR A 54 0.51 3.43 22.96
N ASP A 55 1.32 4.21 23.66
CA ASP A 55 2.30 3.72 24.66
C ASP A 55 1.65 3.15 25.95
N GLU A 56 0.34 2.89 25.95
CA GLU A 56 -0.37 2.27 27.06
C GLU A 56 0.04 0.80 27.17
N VAL A 57 1.06 0.54 27.98
CA VAL A 57 1.42 -0.80 28.41
C VAL A 57 0.25 -1.34 29.23
N LYS A 58 -0.54 -2.26 28.66
CA LYS A 58 -1.45 -3.09 29.46
C LYS A 58 -0.56 -3.95 30.37
N SER A 59 -0.43 -3.49 31.61
CA SER A 59 0.23 -4.17 32.72
C SER A 59 -0.40 -5.53 33.01
#